data_AF-K1SP60-F1
#
_entry.id   AF-K1SP60-F1
#
_cell.length_a   1.000
_cell.length_b   1.000
_cell.length_c   1.000
_cell.angle_alpha   90.00
_cell.angle_beta   90.00
_cell.angle_gamma   90.00
#
_symmetry.space_group_name_H-M   'P 1'
#
loop_
_entity.id
_entity.type
_entity.pdbx_description
1 polymer ?
#
loop_
_entity_poly.entity_id
_entity_poly.type
_entity_poly.pdbx_seq_one_letter_code
_entity_poly.pdbx_strand_id
1 'polypeptide(L)'
;MVGTAGTFTSCKDYDDDIESLDNRVSAVEKLVSDLQAKIDAGSVITGVDKTEDGIVIKLSNGESYPIKNGTNGTNAPVWSIVKDANGDYWWAKDNVQTEFPARGEKGEPGNGSAGQDAKTIYYYPGTEETGKLHGQAEAGYWVKVTEEKGKDPLYEVQTTKWLPEGTLSAVWNTKDETLTLGNM
;
A
#
# COMPACT_ATOMS: atom_id res chain seq x y z
N MET A 1 -62.90 -50.57 89.70
CA MET A 1 -62.04 -49.38 89.66
C MET A 1 -60.86 -49.73 88.77
N VAL A 2 -61.00 -49.49 87.47
CA VAL A 2 -60.15 -48.55 86.70
C VAL A 2 -58.67 -48.71 87.07
N GLY A 3 -57.94 -49.40 86.18
CA GLY A 3 -56.49 -49.50 86.17
C GLY A 3 -56.04 -49.66 84.72
N THR A 4 -56.16 -48.56 83.99
CA THR A 4 -55.46 -48.16 82.76
C THR A 4 -54.97 -49.29 81.86
N ALA A 5 -55.68 -49.47 80.73
CA ALA A 5 -55.14 -50.02 79.51
C ALA A 5 -53.92 -49.19 79.10
N GLY A 6 -52.73 -49.64 79.53
CA GLY A 6 -51.46 -49.09 79.09
C GLY A 6 -51.32 -49.37 77.59
N THR A 7 -51.19 -48.30 76.84
CA THR A 7 -50.92 -48.24 75.41
C THR A 7 -49.73 -49.15 75.06
N PHE A 8 -50.00 -50.37 74.61
CA PHE A 8 -49.01 -51.21 73.92
C PHE A 8 -48.83 -50.69 72.49
N THR A 9 -48.36 -49.46 72.35
CA THR A 9 -47.82 -48.86 71.12
C THR A 9 -46.42 -49.44 70.85
N SER A 10 -46.26 -50.76 71.07
CA SER A 10 -44.98 -51.29 71.58
C SER A 10 -44.54 -52.61 70.96
N CYS A 11 -45.21 -53.13 69.94
CA CYS A 11 -44.67 -54.26 69.17
C CYS A 11 -44.78 -53.98 67.68
N LYS A 12 -45.99 -53.63 67.22
CA LYS A 12 -46.23 -53.33 65.80
C LYS A 12 -45.38 -52.19 65.27
N ASP A 13 -45.31 -51.08 65.99
CA ASP A 13 -44.53 -49.92 65.53
C ASP A 13 -43.02 -50.22 65.50
N TYR A 14 -42.52 -51.04 66.43
CA TYR A 14 -41.11 -51.47 66.39
C TYR A 14 -40.84 -52.44 65.25
N ASP A 15 -41.75 -53.38 64.97
CA ASP A 15 -41.58 -54.29 63.83
C ASP A 15 -41.60 -53.52 62.50
N ASP A 16 -42.51 -52.55 62.35
CA ASP A 16 -42.58 -51.67 61.17
C ASP A 16 -41.33 -50.76 61.07
N ASP A 17 -40.84 -50.22 62.19
CA ASP A 17 -39.60 -49.43 62.25
C ASP A 17 -38.36 -50.27 61.90
N ILE A 18 -38.31 -51.53 62.36
CA ILE A 18 -37.24 -52.48 62.05
C ILE A 18 -37.25 -52.81 60.55
N GLU A 19 -38.41 -53.08 59.95
CA GLU A 19 -38.53 -53.32 58.50
C GLU A 19 -38.09 -52.09 57.69
N SER A 20 -38.49 -50.89 58.12
CA SER A 20 -38.04 -49.63 57.50
C SER A 20 -36.52 -49.44 57.58
N LEU A 21 -35.93 -49.75 58.73
CA LEU A 21 -34.49 -49.70 58.92
C LEU A 21 -33.76 -50.75 58.07
N ASP A 22 -34.24 -51.99 58.01
CA ASP A 22 -33.65 -53.06 57.20
C ASP A 22 -33.65 -52.72 55.70
N ASN A 23 -34.77 -52.15 55.22
CA ASN A 23 -34.88 -51.64 53.86
C ASN A 23 -33.88 -50.50 53.58
N ARG A 24 -33.72 -49.56 54.52
CA ARG A 24 -32.75 -48.47 54.39
C ARG A 24 -31.31 -48.97 54.43
N VAL A 25 -31.00 -49.94 55.28
CA VAL A 25 -29.68 -50.57 55.38
C VAL A 25 -29.36 -51.29 54.07
N SER A 26 -30.27 -52.12 53.57
CA SER A 26 -30.13 -52.82 52.29
C SER A 26 -29.93 -51.84 51.12
N ALA A 27 -30.66 -50.72 51.11
CA ALA A 27 -30.49 -49.68 50.10
C ALA A 27 -29.11 -48.98 50.20
N VAL A 28 -28.64 -48.72 51.43
CA VAL A 28 -27.30 -48.13 51.66
C VAL A 28 -26.20 -49.10 51.25
N GLU A 29 -26.31 -50.38 51.60
CA GLU A 29 -25.36 -51.42 51.18
C GLU A 29 -25.25 -51.50 49.66
N LYS A 30 -26.39 -51.46 48.96
CA LYS A 30 -26.41 -51.42 47.50
C LYS A 30 -25.75 -50.16 46.94
N LEU A 31 -26.07 -48.98 47.48
CA LEU A 31 -25.45 -47.72 47.06
C LEU A 31 -23.93 -47.73 47.28
N VAL A 32 -23.46 -48.28 48.40
CA VAL A 32 -22.04 -48.42 48.71
C VAL A 32 -21.36 -49.36 47.71
N SER A 33 -21.98 -50.51 47.41
CA SER A 33 -21.47 -51.43 46.40
C SER A 33 -21.40 -50.80 45.01
N ASP A 34 -22.45 -50.07 44.61
CA ASP A 34 -22.49 -49.38 43.32
C ASP A 34 -21.45 -48.26 43.25
N LEU A 35 -21.22 -47.53 44.35
CA LEU A 35 -20.20 -46.48 44.42
C LEU A 35 -18.79 -47.07 44.35
N GLN A 36 -18.54 -48.17 45.05
CA GLN A 36 -17.27 -48.88 45.00
C GLN A 36 -16.97 -49.38 43.58
N ALA A 37 -17.95 -49.98 42.90
CA ALA A 37 -17.80 -50.43 41.52
C ALA A 37 -17.48 -49.26 40.56
N LYS A 38 -18.09 -48.09 40.76
CA LYS A 38 -17.79 -46.88 39.97
C LYS A 38 -16.39 -46.33 40.23
N ILE A 39 -15.90 -46.42 41.47
CA ILE A 39 -14.54 -46.01 41.83
C ILE A 39 -13.53 -46.96 41.20
N ASP A 40 -13.75 -48.27 41.30
CA ASP A 40 -12.88 -49.30 40.74
C ASP A 40 -12.86 -49.28 39.21
N ALA A 41 -13.98 -48.94 38.58
CA ALA A 41 -14.07 -48.73 37.13
C ALA A 41 -13.46 -47.39 36.69
N GLY A 42 -13.34 -46.42 37.60
CA GLY A 42 -12.71 -45.14 37.35
C GLY A 42 -11.19 -45.28 37.19
N SER A 43 -10.57 -44.32 36.52
CA SER A 43 -9.11 -44.26 36.42
C SER A 43 -8.64 -42.84 36.65
N VAL A 44 -7.72 -42.68 37.59
CA VAL A 44 -7.13 -41.38 37.94
C VAL A 44 -5.66 -41.36 37.54
N ILE A 45 -5.13 -40.17 37.27
CA ILE A 45 -3.71 -40.00 36.96
C ILE A 45 -2.91 -40.20 38.25
N THR A 46 -1.98 -41.17 38.23
CA THR A 46 -1.13 -41.51 39.37
C THR A 46 0.31 -41.02 39.18
N GLY A 47 0.71 -40.71 37.96
CA GLY A 47 2.05 -40.21 37.68
C GLY A 47 2.18 -39.61 36.29
N VAL A 48 3.18 -38.76 36.15
CA VAL A 48 3.60 -38.19 34.87
C VAL A 48 5.11 -38.31 34.81
N ASP A 49 5.60 -39.12 33.87
CA ASP A 49 7.03 -39.23 33.60
C ASP A 49 7.39 -38.39 32.38
N LYS A 50 8.53 -37.70 32.46
CA LYS A 50 9.10 -37.01 31.32
C LYS A 50 9.90 -38.01 30.47
N THR A 51 9.75 -37.91 29.16
CA THR A 51 10.54 -38.66 28.19
C THR A 51 11.28 -37.69 27.27
N GLU A 52 12.21 -38.21 26.45
CA GLU A 52 12.90 -37.39 25.43
C GLU A 52 11.89 -36.77 24.43
N ASP A 53 10.87 -37.54 24.08
CA ASP A 53 9.87 -37.18 23.09
C ASP A 53 8.59 -36.55 23.67
N GLY A 54 8.53 -36.24 24.97
CA GLY A 54 7.34 -35.65 25.60
C GLY A 54 7.10 -36.12 27.04
N ILE A 55 5.89 -36.60 27.32
CA ILE A 55 5.51 -37.15 28.62
C ILE A 55 4.74 -38.47 28.48
N VAL A 56 4.77 -39.30 29.51
CA VAL A 56 3.91 -40.48 29.64
C VAL A 56 3.05 -40.30 30.88
N ILE A 57 1.73 -40.36 30.70
CA ILE A 57 0.76 -40.33 31.79
C ILE A 57 0.49 -41.76 32.24
N LYS A 58 0.58 -42.00 33.56
CA LYS A 58 0.24 -43.27 34.21
C LYS A 58 -1.11 -43.16 34.89
N LEU A 59 -1.95 -44.16 34.71
CA LEU A 59 -3.27 -44.25 35.33
C LEU A 59 -3.29 -45.28 36.48
N SER A 60 -4.25 -45.15 37.38
CA SER A 60 -4.45 -46.05 38.53
C SER A 60 -4.84 -47.48 38.12
N ASN A 61 -5.39 -47.67 36.92
CA ASN A 61 -5.73 -48.98 36.36
C ASN A 61 -4.51 -49.72 35.77
N GLY A 62 -3.31 -49.13 35.84
CA GLY A 62 -2.08 -49.69 35.29
C GLY A 62 -1.82 -49.37 33.82
N GLU A 63 -2.77 -48.72 33.13
CA GLU A 63 -2.55 -48.24 31.76
C GLU A 63 -1.63 -47.02 31.74
N SER A 64 -1.01 -46.78 30.58
CA SER A 64 -0.14 -45.63 30.36
C SER A 64 -0.28 -45.09 28.94
N TYR A 65 -0.27 -43.77 28.82
CA TYR A 65 -0.50 -43.07 27.55
C TYR A 65 0.62 -42.07 27.26
N PRO A 66 1.35 -42.24 26.14
CA PRO A 66 2.36 -41.28 25.73
C PRO A 66 1.72 -40.05 25.07
N ILE A 67 2.14 -38.86 25.49
CA ILE A 67 1.89 -37.59 24.82
C ILE A 67 3.22 -37.14 24.22
N LYS A 68 3.29 -37.15 22.90
CA LYS A 68 4.48 -36.72 22.16
C LYS A 68 4.50 -35.20 22.02
N ASN A 69 5.69 -34.63 22.05
CA ASN A 69 5.95 -33.28 21.60
C ASN A 69 5.55 -33.18 20.13
N GLY A 70 4.87 -32.09 19.77
CA GLY A 70 4.65 -31.77 18.36
C GLY A 70 6.00 -31.55 17.67
N THR A 71 6.09 -31.90 16.39
CA THR A 71 7.19 -31.42 15.56
C THR A 71 7.08 -29.90 15.45
N ASN A 72 8.16 -29.16 15.70
CA ASN A 72 8.19 -27.73 15.35
C ASN A 72 7.73 -27.56 13.90
N GLY A 73 6.81 -26.63 13.66
CA GLY A 73 6.43 -26.27 12.30
C GLY A 73 7.66 -25.87 11.50
N THR A 74 7.70 -26.16 10.20
CA THR A 74 8.73 -25.61 9.32
C THR A 74 8.55 -24.11 9.24
N ASN A 75 9.62 -23.34 9.46
CA ASN A 75 9.58 -21.90 9.29
C ASN A 75 9.07 -21.57 7.88
N ALA A 76 8.15 -20.60 7.80
CA ALA A 76 7.68 -20.12 6.51
C ALA A 76 8.84 -19.45 5.76
N PRO A 77 8.84 -19.52 4.42
CA PRO A 77 9.83 -18.82 3.61
C PRO A 77 9.79 -17.31 3.86
N VAL A 78 10.96 -16.70 4.01
CA VAL A 78 11.09 -15.26 4.21
C VAL A 78 11.04 -14.55 2.87
N TRP A 79 10.11 -13.62 2.72
CA TRP A 79 10.02 -12.76 1.53
C TRP A 79 10.76 -11.45 1.76
N SER A 80 11.60 -11.07 0.80
CA SER A 80 12.42 -9.86 0.84
C SER A 80 12.55 -9.23 -0.55
N ILE A 81 13.15 -8.05 -0.62
CA ILE A 81 13.47 -7.38 -1.89
C ILE A 81 14.99 -7.38 -2.06
N VAL A 82 15.45 -7.89 -3.20
CA VAL A 82 16.87 -7.89 -3.59
C VAL A 82 17.08 -7.01 -4.81
N LYS A 83 18.32 -6.55 -4.99
CA LYS A 83 18.73 -5.72 -6.13
C LYS A 83 19.68 -6.53 -7.01
N ASP A 84 19.41 -6.57 -8.32
CA ASP A 84 20.27 -7.27 -9.27
C ASP A 84 21.50 -6.43 -9.69
N ALA A 85 22.33 -7.00 -10.56
CA ALA A 85 23.54 -6.34 -11.08
C ALA A 85 23.24 -5.10 -11.95
N ASN A 86 22.06 -5.02 -12.56
CA ASN A 86 21.61 -3.89 -13.36
C ASN A 86 20.98 -2.78 -12.49
N GLY A 87 20.74 -3.08 -11.21
CA GLY A 87 20.16 -2.20 -10.23
C GLY A 87 18.63 -2.26 -10.14
N ASP A 88 18.00 -3.26 -10.75
CA ASP A 88 16.56 -3.51 -10.66
C ASP A 88 16.19 -4.29 -9.40
N TYR A 89 14.99 -4.06 -8.87
CA TYR A 89 14.51 -4.67 -7.64
C TYR A 89 13.56 -5.85 -7.92
N TRP A 90 13.79 -6.96 -7.22
CA TRP A 90 13.08 -8.22 -7.41
C TRP A 90 12.62 -8.78 -6.07
N TRP A 91 11.48 -9.49 -6.08
CA TRP A 91 11.09 -10.30 -4.93
C TRP A 91 12.06 -11.46 -4.76
N ALA A 92 12.42 -11.77 -3.52
CA ALA A 92 13.25 -12.91 -3.17
C ALA A 92 12.60 -13.75 -2.08
N LYS A 93 12.73 -15.07 -2.24
CA LYS A 93 12.31 -16.08 -1.27
C LYS A 93 13.57 -16.67 -0.64
N ASP A 94 13.73 -16.52 0.67
CA ASP A 94 14.92 -16.96 1.42
C ASP A 94 16.23 -16.41 0.82
N ASN A 95 16.23 -15.14 0.43
CA ASN A 95 17.31 -14.43 -0.26
C ASN A 95 17.64 -14.94 -1.68
N VAL A 96 16.84 -15.84 -2.24
CA VAL A 96 16.94 -16.26 -3.64
C VAL A 96 15.98 -15.43 -4.48
N GLN A 97 16.53 -14.71 -5.46
CA GLN A 97 15.77 -13.88 -6.39
C GLN A 97 14.73 -14.72 -7.14
N THR A 98 13.51 -14.19 -7.26
CA THR A 98 12.42 -14.75 -8.07
C THR A 98 12.30 -14.03 -9.42
N GLU A 99 11.42 -14.53 -10.28
CA GLU A 99 11.08 -13.90 -11.55
C GLU A 99 10.11 -12.70 -11.42
N PHE A 100 9.66 -12.37 -10.20
CA PHE A 100 8.69 -11.31 -9.98
C PHE A 100 9.40 -9.98 -9.66
N PRO A 101 9.28 -8.96 -10.53
CA PRO A 101 9.84 -7.65 -10.25
C PRO A 101 9.12 -7.02 -9.05
N ALA A 102 9.88 -6.33 -8.18
CA ALA A 102 9.35 -5.62 -7.02
C ALA A 102 8.86 -4.19 -7.34
N ARG A 103 8.55 -3.93 -8.62
CA ARG A 103 8.01 -2.66 -9.13
C ARG A 103 6.94 -2.91 -10.18
N GLY A 104 6.05 -1.94 -10.36
CA GLY A 104 5.11 -1.94 -11.49
C GLY A 104 5.80 -1.73 -12.83
N GLU A 105 5.11 -2.07 -13.92
CA GLU A 105 5.58 -1.81 -15.28
C GLU A 105 5.79 -0.31 -15.50
N LYS A 106 6.85 0.05 -16.24
CA LYS A 106 7.11 1.44 -16.59
C LYS A 106 5.99 1.90 -17.53
N GLY A 107 5.33 3.01 -17.20
CA GLY A 107 4.31 3.59 -18.07
C GLY A 107 4.88 4.04 -19.42
N GLU A 108 4.04 4.04 -20.44
CA GLU A 108 4.39 4.50 -21.78
C GLU A 108 4.85 5.97 -21.76
N PRO A 109 5.88 6.35 -22.55
CA PRO A 109 6.23 7.75 -22.74
C PRO A 109 5.04 8.54 -23.28
N GLY A 110 4.76 9.71 -22.69
CA GLY A 110 3.71 10.59 -23.17
C GLY A 110 4.01 11.10 -24.59
N ASN A 111 3.01 11.08 -25.47
CA ASN A 111 3.14 11.55 -26.85
C ASN A 111 2.89 13.08 -26.92
N GLY A 112 3.88 13.87 -26.53
CA GLY A 112 3.83 15.33 -26.62
C GLY A 112 4.38 15.82 -27.97
N SER A 113 3.62 16.66 -28.67
CA SER A 113 4.12 17.39 -29.84
C SER A 113 5.15 18.44 -29.42
N ALA A 114 6.22 18.63 -30.20
CA ALA A 114 7.14 19.76 -30.02
C ALA A 114 6.38 21.10 -30.17
N GLY A 115 6.74 22.11 -29.37
CA GLY A 115 6.18 23.45 -29.49
C GLY A 115 6.49 24.07 -30.86
N GLN A 116 5.55 24.83 -31.43
CA GLN A 116 5.80 25.56 -32.69
C GLN A 116 6.73 26.75 -32.43
N ASP A 117 7.74 26.91 -33.28
CA ASP A 117 8.64 28.08 -33.27
C ASP A 117 7.82 29.37 -33.52
N ALA A 118 8.00 30.39 -32.67
CA ALA A 118 7.26 31.65 -32.78
C ALA A 118 7.85 32.58 -33.87
N LYS A 119 6.99 33.36 -34.54
CA LYS A 119 7.39 34.41 -35.48
C LYS A 119 7.93 35.62 -34.72
N THR A 120 9.05 36.19 -35.18
CA THR A 120 9.59 37.45 -34.64
C THR A 120 9.14 38.61 -35.52
N ILE A 121 8.60 39.67 -34.91
CA ILE A 121 8.14 40.87 -35.62
C ILE A 121 8.79 42.11 -35.01
N TYR A 122 9.43 42.95 -35.83
CA TYR A 122 9.99 44.24 -35.42
C TYR A 122 9.80 45.31 -36.51
N TYR A 123 10.07 46.57 -36.15
CA TYR A 123 9.92 47.72 -37.03
C TYR A 123 11.21 48.54 -37.09
N TYR A 124 11.56 49.04 -38.27
CA TYR A 124 12.69 49.96 -38.45
C TYR A 124 12.31 51.17 -39.32
N PRO A 125 12.99 52.32 -39.17
CA PRO A 125 12.76 53.50 -40.00
C PRO A 125 13.32 53.30 -41.41
N GLY A 126 12.45 53.37 -42.43
CA GLY A 126 12.84 53.21 -43.83
C GLY A 126 13.59 54.43 -44.39
N THR A 127 14.63 54.16 -45.17
CA THR A 127 15.47 55.16 -45.86
C THR A 127 15.56 54.86 -47.35
N GLU A 128 16.10 55.79 -48.15
CA GLU A 128 16.36 55.51 -49.57
C GLU A 128 17.35 54.35 -49.78
N GLU A 129 18.28 54.15 -48.85
CA GLU A 129 19.28 53.06 -48.93
C GLU A 129 18.66 51.71 -48.64
N THR A 130 17.84 51.60 -47.58
CA THR A 130 17.12 50.36 -47.27
C THR A 130 16.09 50.02 -48.35
N GLY A 131 15.42 51.03 -48.90
CA GLY A 131 14.51 50.86 -50.03
C GLY A 131 15.19 50.34 -51.30
N LYS A 132 16.43 50.75 -51.60
CA LYS A 132 17.21 50.19 -52.72
C LYS A 132 17.58 48.73 -52.50
N LEU A 133 17.87 48.34 -51.26
CA LEU A 133 18.19 46.95 -50.91
C LEU A 133 16.97 46.03 -51.07
N HIS A 134 15.77 46.53 -50.72
CA HIS A 134 14.53 45.73 -50.76
C HIS A 134 13.71 45.94 -52.03
N GLY A 135 14.11 46.88 -52.90
CA GLY A 135 13.38 47.23 -54.13
C GLY A 135 12.04 47.92 -53.88
N GLN A 136 11.91 48.66 -52.77
CA GLN A 136 10.68 49.30 -52.31
C GLN A 136 10.90 50.78 -51.94
N ALA A 137 9.85 51.60 -52.01
CA ALA A 137 9.91 53.00 -51.58
C ALA A 137 9.72 53.10 -50.05
N GLU A 138 10.81 52.94 -49.30
CA GLU A 138 10.77 52.91 -47.82
C GLU A 138 11.02 54.28 -47.17
N ALA A 139 11.57 55.25 -47.91
CA ALA A 139 12.02 56.52 -47.37
C ALA A 139 10.90 57.27 -46.63
N GLY A 140 11.10 57.51 -45.34
CA GLY A 140 10.16 58.25 -44.48
C GLY A 140 9.05 57.40 -43.86
N TYR A 141 8.96 56.09 -44.14
CA TYR A 141 7.92 55.19 -43.61
C TYR A 141 8.47 54.09 -42.69
N TRP A 142 7.68 53.69 -41.69
CA TRP A 142 8.02 52.52 -40.89
C TRP A 142 7.97 51.27 -41.76
N VAL A 143 8.99 50.40 -41.65
CA VAL A 143 8.98 49.09 -42.31
C VAL A 143 8.82 48.02 -41.25
N LYS A 144 7.83 47.15 -41.44
CA LYS A 144 7.59 45.98 -40.59
C LYS A 144 8.37 44.79 -41.15
N VAL A 145 9.12 44.12 -40.29
CA VAL A 145 9.85 42.89 -40.62
C VAL A 145 9.21 41.72 -39.91
N THR A 146 8.96 40.63 -40.64
CA THR A 146 8.53 39.35 -40.07
C THR A 146 9.58 38.29 -40.37
N GLU A 147 10.19 37.74 -39.33
CA GLU A 147 11.17 36.67 -39.41
C GLU A 147 10.55 35.36 -38.95
N GLU A 148 10.65 34.34 -39.79
CA GLU A 148 10.25 32.97 -39.50
C GLU A 148 11.45 32.06 -39.78
N LYS A 149 11.78 31.19 -38.84
CA LYS A 149 12.97 30.33 -38.92
C LYS A 149 12.94 29.49 -40.19
N GLY A 150 13.96 29.64 -41.02
CA GLY A 150 14.10 28.92 -42.30
C GLY A 150 13.36 29.55 -43.48
N LYS A 151 12.83 30.78 -43.34
CA LYS A 151 12.27 31.57 -44.44
C LYS A 151 12.99 32.91 -44.56
N ASP A 152 13.00 33.48 -45.76
CA ASP A 152 13.48 34.84 -45.97
C ASP A 152 12.58 35.84 -45.21
N PRO A 153 13.16 36.89 -44.60
CA PRO A 153 12.38 37.92 -43.91
C PRO A 153 11.40 38.62 -44.86
N LEU A 154 10.18 38.86 -44.38
CA LEU A 154 9.18 39.63 -45.11
C LEU A 154 9.23 41.10 -44.68
N TYR A 155 9.36 42.01 -45.66
CA TYR A 155 9.40 43.46 -45.47
C TYR A 155 8.12 44.11 -46.00
N GLU A 156 7.41 44.83 -45.13
CA GLU A 156 6.17 45.54 -45.45
C GLU A 156 6.28 47.04 -45.08
N VAL A 157 6.30 47.91 -46.09
CA VAL A 157 6.23 49.37 -45.90
C VAL A 157 4.86 49.75 -45.35
N GLN A 158 4.85 50.39 -44.18
CA GLN A 158 3.63 50.87 -43.54
C GLN A 158 3.23 52.24 -44.11
N THR A 159 1.95 52.58 -43.97
CA THR A 159 1.45 53.92 -44.32
C THR A 159 1.83 54.99 -43.29
N THR A 160 2.35 54.58 -42.13
CA THR A 160 2.75 55.49 -41.05
C THR A 160 4.15 56.02 -41.30
N LYS A 161 4.28 57.34 -41.42
CA LYS A 161 5.59 58.01 -41.49
C LYS A 161 6.31 57.91 -40.15
N TRP A 162 7.60 57.58 -40.16
CA TRP A 162 8.41 57.55 -38.93
C TRP A 162 8.97 58.93 -38.56
N LEU A 163 8.94 59.88 -39.51
CA LEU A 163 9.20 61.29 -39.27
C LEU A 163 7.93 62.12 -39.51
N PRO A 164 7.54 63.00 -38.57
CA PRO A 164 6.50 64.00 -38.80
C PRO A 164 6.87 64.94 -39.94
N GLU A 165 5.85 65.40 -40.69
CA GLU A 165 6.01 66.34 -41.79
C GLU A 165 6.65 67.66 -41.32
N GLY A 166 7.71 68.12 -42.00
CA GLY A 166 8.49 69.30 -41.60
C GLY A 166 9.64 69.01 -40.62
N THR A 167 9.96 67.74 -40.35
CA THR A 167 11.14 67.37 -39.56
C THR A 167 12.39 67.34 -40.44
N LEU A 168 13.40 68.14 -40.08
CA LEU A 168 14.72 68.08 -40.70
C LEU A 168 15.38 66.72 -40.42
N SER A 169 15.64 65.97 -41.49
CA SER A 169 16.43 64.74 -41.43
C SER A 169 17.87 65.02 -41.82
N ALA A 170 18.81 64.39 -41.13
CA ALA A 170 20.23 64.47 -41.44
C ALA A 170 20.77 63.04 -41.65
N VAL A 171 21.25 62.75 -42.85
CA VAL A 171 21.83 61.46 -43.21
C VAL A 171 23.33 61.63 -43.39
N TRP A 172 24.11 60.94 -42.57
CA TRP A 172 25.57 60.92 -42.66
C TRP A 172 26.01 59.81 -43.61
N ASN A 173 26.61 60.18 -44.74
CA ASN A 173 27.21 59.23 -45.68
C ASN A 173 28.66 58.96 -45.25
N THR A 174 28.92 57.73 -44.81
CA THR A 174 30.24 57.30 -44.32
C THR A 174 31.27 57.04 -45.42
N LYS A 175 30.85 56.91 -46.69
CA LYS A 175 31.77 56.73 -47.83
C LYS A 175 32.29 58.05 -48.36
N ASP A 176 31.42 59.05 -48.40
CA ASP A 176 31.74 60.36 -48.98
C ASP A 176 32.00 61.42 -47.90
N GLU A 177 31.99 61.04 -46.61
CA GLU A 177 32.17 61.91 -45.43
C GLU A 177 31.30 63.18 -45.44
N THR A 178 30.07 63.07 -45.96
CA THR A 178 29.15 64.21 -46.11
C THR A 178 27.88 64.03 -45.28
N LEU A 179 27.42 65.12 -44.67
CA LEU A 179 26.12 65.21 -44.02
C LEU A 179 25.10 65.83 -44.98
N THR A 180 24.13 65.03 -45.43
CA THR A 180 23.05 65.53 -46.27
C THR A 180 21.85 65.85 -45.38
N LEU A 181 21.38 67.11 -45.46
CA LEU A 181 20.21 67.60 -44.74
C LEU A 181 19.02 67.64 -45.70
N GLY A 182 17.97 66.87 -45.40
CA GLY A 182 16.75 66.81 -46.20
C GLY A 182 15.53 67.16 -45.36
N ASN A 183 14.62 67.96 -45.92
CA ASN A 183 13.30 68.17 -45.35
C ASN A 183 12.32 67.16 -45.97
N MET A 184 11.52 66.47 -45.15
CA MET A 184 10.52 65.47 -45.57
C MET A 184 9.08 65.91 -45.33
#